data_AF-V5HB48-F1
#
_entry.id   AF-V5HB48-F1
#
_cell.length_a   1.000
_cell.length_b   1.000
_cell.length_c   1.000
_cell.angle_alpha   90.00
_cell.angle_beta   90.00
_cell.angle_gamma   90.00
#
_symmetry.space_group_name_H-M   'P 1'
#
loop_
_entity.id
_entity.type
_entity.pdbx_description
1 polymer ?
#
loop_
_entity_poly.entity_id
_entity_poly.type
_entity_poly.pdbx_seq_one_letter_code
_entity_poly.pdbx_strand_id
1 'polypeptide(L)'
;RTIKKDLPLTPYGIRFLSVEKQVEIPLDLVMLLGLHAIWRSRMAVRHADVDARPVRMYFIESICRLKSVYATLVCAPDWVSILDVLETLKEF
;
A
#
# COMPACT_ATOMS: atom_id res chain seq x y z
N ARG A 1 -8.37 17.90 -8.98
CA ARG A 1 -8.09 18.55 -7.67
C ARG A 1 -7.10 17.68 -6.92
N THR A 2 -5.83 18.05 -6.92
CA THR A 2 -4.76 17.32 -6.21
C THR A 2 -4.88 17.63 -4.74
N ILE A 3 -5.12 16.62 -3.90
CA ILE A 3 -5.07 16.78 -2.44
C ILE A 3 -3.61 17.15 -2.12
N LYS A 4 -3.35 18.40 -1.74
CA LYS A 4 -2.07 18.82 -1.15
C LYS A 4 -1.97 18.16 0.23
N LYS A 5 -1.57 16.90 0.25
CA LYS A 5 -1.04 16.25 1.46
C LYS A 5 0.42 16.64 1.50
N ASP A 6 0.74 17.64 2.33
CA ASP A 6 2.13 17.91 2.67
C ASP A 6 2.69 16.62 3.29
N LEU A 7 3.71 16.06 2.66
CA LEU A 7 4.46 14.91 3.13
C LEU A 7 5.70 15.46 3.83
N PRO A 8 5.65 15.74 5.15
CA PRO A 8 6.81 16.20 5.88
C PRO A 8 7.83 15.06 5.98
N LEU A 9 8.72 14.98 5.00
CA LEU A 9 9.89 14.12 5.01
C LEU A 9 10.93 14.79 5.91
N THR A 10 11.12 14.28 7.12
CA THR A 10 12.17 14.75 8.02
C THR A 10 13.22 13.65 8.23
N PRO A 11 14.46 13.98 8.64
CA PRO A 11 15.48 12.98 8.98
C PRO A 11 15.04 12.00 10.08
N TYR A 12 14.02 12.35 10.87
CA TYR A 12 13.44 11.53 11.93
C TYR A 12 12.28 10.63 11.46
N GLY A 13 12.07 10.54 10.14
CA GLY A 13 11.12 9.63 9.50
C GLY A 13 10.03 10.32 8.69
N ILE A 14 9.24 9.49 8.00
CA ILE A 14 7.92 9.86 7.48
C ILE A 14 7.03 9.97 8.73
N ARG A 15 6.79 11.19 9.24
CA ARG A 15 5.73 11.36 10.23
C ARG A 15 4.44 10.89 9.55
N PHE A 16 3.80 9.89 10.15
CA PHE A 16 2.48 9.39 9.78
C PHE A 16 1.65 10.54 9.22
N LEU A 17 1.04 10.36 8.04
CA LEU A 17 0.07 11.33 7.56
C LEU A 17 -0.79 11.67 8.77
N SER A 18 -0.91 12.94 9.12
CA SER A 18 -1.82 13.35 10.19
C SER A 18 -3.22 13.09 9.66
N VAL A 19 -3.64 11.84 9.68
CA VAL A 19 -4.97 11.42 9.37
C VAL A 19 -5.76 11.86 10.59
N GLU A 20 -6.62 12.86 10.41
CA GLU A 20 -7.61 13.20 11.43
C GLU A 20 -8.19 11.90 11.97
N LYS A 21 -8.30 11.76 13.30
CA LYS A 21 -8.75 10.54 13.99
C LYS A 21 -10.11 9.98 13.53
N GLN A 22 -10.77 10.66 12.60
CA GLN A 22 -12.05 10.34 11.99
C GLN A 22 -11.94 9.38 10.79
N VAL A 23 -10.77 9.17 10.19
CA VAL A 23 -10.63 8.19 9.10
C VAL A 23 -10.16 6.86 9.70
N GLU A 24 -11.07 5.90 9.75
CA GLU A 24 -10.81 4.54 10.24
C GLU A 24 -9.90 3.71 9.32
N ILE A 25 -9.68 4.18 8.09
CA ILE A 25 -8.90 3.50 7.06
C ILE A 25 -7.40 3.83 7.22
N PRO A 26 -6.51 2.83 7.28
CA PRO A 26 -5.07 3.04 7.43
C PRO A 26 -4.43 3.47 6.09
N LEU A 27 -4.67 4.72 5.69
CA LEU A 27 -4.14 5.27 4.43
C LEU A 27 -2.61 5.29 4.38
N ASP A 28 -1.94 5.47 5.52
CA ASP A 28 -0.48 5.38 5.63
C ASP A 28 0.02 4.00 5.22
N LEU A 29 -0.67 2.94 5.65
CA LEU A 29 -0.29 1.57 5.32
C LEU A 29 -0.41 1.33 3.82
N VAL A 30 -1.54 1.72 3.22
CA VAL A 30 -1.77 1.58 1.77
C VAL A 30 -0.72 2.36 0.97
N MET A 31 -0.40 3.58 1.41
CA MET A 31 0.65 4.39 0.79
C MET A 31 2.04 3.73 0.89
N LEU A 32 2.40 3.22 2.07
CA LEU A 32 3.68 2.52 2.28
C LEU A 32 3.78 1.26 1.42
N LEU A 33 2.71 0.47 1.28
CA LEU A 33 2.68 -0.67 0.38
C LEU A 33 2.86 -0.26 -1.09
N GLY A 34 2.26 0.86 -1.49
CA GLY A 34 2.46 1.44 -2.82
C GLY A 34 3.92 1.84 -3.07
N LEU A 35 4.53 2.57 -2.13
CA LEU A 35 5.95 2.96 -2.21
C LEU A 35 6.87 1.75 -2.25
N HIS A 36 6.60 0.73 -1.43
CA HIS A 36 7.34 -0.52 -1.42
C HIS A 36 7.21 -1.27 -2.75
N ALA A 37 6.02 -1.32 -3.35
CA ALA A 37 5.81 -1.93 -4.66
C ALA A 37 6.58 -1.21 -5.78
N ILE A 38 6.65 0.13 -5.74
CA ILE A 38 7.46 0.92 -6.67
C ILE A 38 8.94 0.57 -6.52
N TRP A 39 9.43 0.55 -5.28
CA TRP A 39 10.82 0.21 -5.00
C TRP A 39 11.15 -1.22 -5.47
N ARG A 40 10.28 -2.20 -5.15
CA ARG A 40 10.41 -3.61 -5.57
C ARG A 40 10.53 -3.75 -7.08
N SER A 41 9.62 -3.12 -7.83
CA SER A 41 9.63 -3.18 -9.30
C SER A 41 10.92 -2.59 -9.87
N ARG A 42 11.36 -1.43 -9.36
CA ARG A 42 12.62 -0.81 -9.78
C ARG A 42 13.85 -1.67 -9.46
N MET A 43 13.86 -2.34 -8.30
CA MET A 43 14.95 -3.23 -7.93
C MET A 43 14.97 -4.51 -8.77
N ALA A 44 13.80 -5.08 -9.07
CA ALA A 44 13.72 -6.26 -9.92
C ALA A 44 14.30 -6.00 -11.33
N VAL A 45 13.97 -4.84 -11.92
CA VAL A 45 14.57 -4.40 -13.19
C VAL A 45 16.07 -4.18 -13.04
N ARG A 46 16.51 -3.50 -11.97
CA ARG A 46 17.93 -3.23 -11.72
C ARG A 46 18.78 -4.49 -11.57
N HIS A 47 18.23 -5.53 -10.94
CA HIS A 47 18.91 -6.81 -10.73
C HIS A 47 18.73 -7.79 -11.89
N ALA A 48 18.02 -7.39 -12.94
CA ALA A 48 17.65 -8.26 -14.07
C ALA A 48 16.96 -9.55 -13.58
N ASP A 49 16.06 -9.42 -12.60
CA ASP A 49 15.25 -10.53 -12.11
C ASP A 49 14.42 -11.10 -13.28
N VAL A 50 14.43 -12.43 -13.43
CA VAL A 50 13.70 -13.13 -14.51
C VAL A 50 12.19 -12.89 -14.43
N ASP A 51 11.67 -12.66 -13.22
CA ASP A 51 10.26 -12.34 -12.94
C ASP A 51 10.07 -10.86 -12.55
N ALA A 52 10.74 -9.94 -13.24
CA ALA A 52 10.50 -8.51 -13.05
C ALA A 52 9.07 -8.14 -13.48
N ARG A 53 8.24 -7.77 -12.51
CA ARG A 53 6.81 -7.46 -12.71
C ARG A 53 6.53 -5.95 -12.65
N PRO A 54 5.43 -5.48 -13.27
CA PRO A 54 5.00 -4.09 -13.10
C PRO A 54 4.62 -3.82 -11.63
N VAL A 55 4.78 -2.56 -11.20
CA VAL A 55 4.48 -2.09 -9.83
C VAL A 55 3.13 -2.60 -9.32
N ARG A 56 2.11 -2.55 -10.17
CA ARG A 56 0.75 -3.01 -9.86
C ARG A 56 0.71 -4.44 -9.32
N MET A 57 1.46 -5.36 -9.93
CA MET A 57 1.47 -6.77 -9.50
C MET A 57 2.09 -6.95 -8.11
N TYR A 58 3.19 -6.26 -7.81
CA TYR A 58 3.79 -6.28 -6.47
C TYR A 58 2.90 -5.62 -5.41
N PHE A 59 2.14 -4.60 -5.81
CA PHE A 59 1.17 -3.95 -4.94
C PHE A 59 0.00 -4.89 -4.62
N ILE A 60 -0.63 -5.48 -5.63
CA ILE A 60 -1.71 -6.47 -5.46
C ILE A 60 -1.25 -7.63 -4.59
N GLU A 61 -0.05 -8.17 -4.85
CA GLU A 61 0.52 -9.25 -4.03
C GLU A 61 0.63 -8.86 -2.54
N SER A 62 1.05 -7.62 -2.27
CA SER A 62 1.15 -7.08 -0.92
C SER A 62 -0.23 -6.89 -0.27
N ILE A 63 -1.25 -6.49 -1.04
CA ILE A 63 -2.65 -6.38 -0.59
C ILE A 63 -3.24 -7.75 -0.26
N CYS A 64 -3.05 -8.76 -1.12
CA CYS A 64 -3.51 -10.13 -0.86
C CYS A 64 -2.88 -10.69 0.42
N ARG A 65 -1.57 -10.47 0.62
CA ARG A 65 -0.89 -10.85 1.87
C ARG A 65 -1.49 -10.13 3.08
N LEU A 66 -1.71 -8.82 2.99
CA LEU A 66 -2.30 -8.06 4.08
C LEU A 66 -3.71 -8.58 4.42
N LYS A 67 -4.54 -8.81 3.41
CA LYS A 67 -5.89 -9.37 3.56
C LYS A 67 -5.86 -10.75 4.23
N SER A 68 -4.91 -11.62 3.86
CA SER A 68 -4.75 -12.93 4.50
C SER A 68 -4.43 -12.83 6.00
N VAL A 69 -3.69 -11.79 6.42
CA VAL A 69 -3.41 -11.53 7.84
C VAL A 69 -4.69 -11.13 8.56
N TYR A 70 -5.45 -10.18 8.02
CA TYR A 70 -6.72 -9.75 8.63
C TYR A 70 -7.77 -10.85 8.67
N ALA A 71 -7.76 -11.78 7.71
CA ALA A 71 -8.65 -12.94 7.70
C ALA A 71 -8.43 -13.90 8.90
N THR A 72 -7.29 -13.81 9.58
CA THR A 72 -7.02 -14.62 10.80
C THR A 72 -7.60 -14.01 12.08
N LEU A 73 -8.07 -12.76 12.04
CA LEU A 73 -8.63 -12.08 13.19
C LEU A 73 -10.08 -12.54 13.44
N VAL A 74 -10.44 -12.73 14.72
CA VAL A 74 -11.81 -13.09 15.14
C VAL A 74 -12.81 -11.99 14.78
N CYS A 75 -12.38 -10.73 14.81
CA CYS A 75 -13.16 -9.57 14.39
C CYS A 75 -12.27 -8.68 13.53
N ALA A 76 -12.50 -8.70 12.21
CA ALA A 76 -11.77 -7.86 11.28
C ALA A 76 -12.34 -6.42 11.29
N PRO A 77 -11.50 -5.39 11.16
CA PRO A 77 -11.97 -4.01 11.02
C PRO A 77 -12.85 -3.80 9.78
N ASP A 78 -13.83 -2.90 9.87
CA ASP A 78 -14.80 -2.63 8.78
C ASP A 78 -14.14 -2.20 7.45
N TRP A 79 -13.02 -1.48 7.55
CA TRP A 79 -12.28 -1.00 6.40
C TRP A 79 -11.58 -2.13 5.60
N VAL A 80 -11.46 -3.36 6.14
CA VAL A 80 -10.77 -4.48 5.45
C VAL A 80 -11.42 -4.81 4.11
N SER A 81 -12.73 -4.58 3.96
CA SER A 81 -13.46 -4.72 2.69
C SER A 81 -12.88 -3.87 1.54
N ILE A 82 -12.18 -2.78 1.85
CA ILE A 82 -11.49 -1.95 0.85
C ILE A 82 -10.36 -2.72 0.17
N LEU A 83 -9.76 -3.70 0.85
CA LEU A 83 -8.69 -4.52 0.27
C LEU A 83 -9.20 -5.35 -0.92
N ASP A 84 -10.49 -5.70 -0.98
CA ASP A 84 -11.10 -6.40 -2.12
C ASP A 84 -11.10 -5.54 -3.40
N VAL A 85 -11.33 -4.25 -3.23
CA VAL A 85 -11.27 -3.27 -4.33
C VAL A 85 -9.83 -3.08 -4.80
N LEU A 86 -8.88 -3.05 -3.87
CA LEU A 86 -7.45 -2.89 -4.18
C LEU A 86 -6.84 -4.15 -4.81
N GLU A 87 -7.33 -5.34 -4.46
CA GLU A 87 -6.94 -6.61 -5.08
C GLU A 87 -7.34 -6.66 -6.56
N THR A 88 -8.47 -6.03 -6.91
CA THR A 88 -9.01 -5.97 -8.28
C THR A 88 -8.61 -4.70 -9.04
N LEU A 89 -7.61 -3.96 -8.54
CA LEU A 89 -7.14 -2.72 -9.15
C LEU A 89 -6.86 -2.92 -10.65
N LYS A 90 -7.47 -2.13 -11.54
CA LYS A 90 -7.32 -2.29 -13.00
C LYS A 90 -5.98 -1.74 -13.49
N GLU A 91 -5.58 -2.20 -14.67
CA GLU A 91 -4.47 -1.60 -15.43
C GLU A 91 -4.97 -0.29 -16.07
N PHE A 92 -4.11 0.74 -16.13
CA PHE A 92 -4.43 2.08 -16.62
C PHE A 92 -3.80 2.33 -17.98
#